data_AF-A0A0Q7E9Z1-F1
#
_entry.id   AF-A0A0Q7E9Z1-F1
#
_cell.length_a   1.000
_cell.length_b   1.000
_cell.length_c   1.000
_cell.angle_alpha   90.00
_cell.angle_beta   90.00
_cell.angle_gamma   90.00
#
_symmetry.space_group_name_H-M   'P 1'
#
loop_
_entity.id
_entity.type
_entity.pdbx_description
1 polymer ?
#
loop_
_entity_poly.entity_id
_entity_poly.type
_entity_poly.pdbx_seq_one_letter_code
_entity_poly.pdbx_strand_id
1 'polypeptide(L)'
;MRKTGLALVALMATAGCATEPASPMGSDLFAMMGGVSPEESDRKAAQLNGSPLGSEKNPVRANMPAGQREYLSRLRCADGRAPSASRIGSMGAGPYGSIVDAYAVICAGSSPAESTVYMDMYHPAHVETKAVPGFTIVN
;
A
#
# COMPACT_ATOMS: atom_id res chain seq x y z
N MET A 1 -65.80 23.90 -22.53
CA MET A 1 -64.94 23.89 -23.74
C MET A 1 -63.58 24.50 -23.38
N ARG A 2 -62.49 23.78 -23.68
CA ARG A 2 -61.03 24.18 -23.76
C ARG A 2 -60.40 24.81 -22.50
N LYS A 3 -59.55 24.13 -21.70
CA LYS A 3 -58.21 23.49 -21.90
C LYS A 3 -57.03 24.43 -21.52
N THR A 4 -56.28 24.02 -20.47
CA THR A 4 -54.80 24.07 -20.26
C THR A 4 -54.07 25.40 -20.44
N GLY A 5 -53.17 25.89 -19.58
CA GLY A 5 -52.34 25.32 -18.51
C GLY A 5 -50.97 26.05 -18.53
N LEU A 6 -50.24 26.16 -17.42
CA LEU A 6 -48.76 26.14 -17.41
C LEU A 6 -48.24 25.99 -15.98
N ALA A 7 -47.24 25.14 -15.84
CA ALA A 7 -46.64 24.70 -14.60
C ALA A 7 -45.26 25.35 -14.36
N LEU A 8 -44.83 25.30 -13.09
CA LEU A 8 -43.48 25.04 -12.57
C LEU A 8 -42.30 25.96 -12.98
N VAL A 9 -41.46 26.36 -12.01
CA VAL A 9 -40.24 25.65 -11.56
C VAL A 9 -39.51 26.57 -10.58
N ALA A 10 -39.27 26.08 -9.36
CA ALA A 10 -38.29 26.63 -8.43
C ALA A 10 -36.91 26.03 -8.75
N LEU A 11 -35.86 26.85 -8.83
CA LEU A 11 -34.49 26.38 -9.02
C LEU A 11 -33.64 26.80 -7.80
N MET A 12 -33.36 25.83 -6.93
CA MET A 12 -32.32 25.94 -5.90
C MET A 12 -30.96 25.65 -6.53
N ALA A 13 -30.00 26.55 -6.35
CA ALA A 13 -28.60 26.34 -6.73
C ALA A 13 -27.80 25.96 -5.47
N THR A 14 -27.47 24.68 -5.31
CA THR A 14 -26.46 24.23 -4.36
C THR A 14 -25.10 24.20 -5.05
N ALA A 15 -24.18 25.04 -4.60
CA ALA A 15 -22.79 25.02 -5.03
C ALA A 15 -22.10 23.80 -4.40
N GLY A 16 -21.84 22.77 -5.20
CA GLY A 16 -20.97 21.66 -4.83
C GLY A 16 -19.51 22.05 -4.98
N CYS A 17 -18.73 21.98 -3.91
CA CYS A 17 -17.27 21.96 -4.00
C CYS A 17 -16.84 20.66 -4.68
N ALA A 18 -16.43 20.74 -5.94
CA ALA A 18 -15.75 19.65 -6.62
C ALA A 18 -14.27 19.66 -6.20
N THR A 19 -13.83 18.63 -5.49
CA THR A 19 -12.41 18.28 -5.39
C THR A 19 -11.93 17.77 -6.76
N GLU A 20 -10.94 18.44 -7.36
CA GLU A 20 -10.31 17.97 -8.60
C GLU A 20 -9.57 16.64 -8.37
N PRO A 21 -9.79 15.61 -9.19
CA PRO A 21 -8.96 14.41 -9.15
C PRO A 21 -7.55 14.76 -9.65
N ALA A 22 -6.53 14.22 -8.98
CA ALA A 22 -5.14 14.36 -9.38
C ALA A 22 -4.97 13.98 -10.87
N SER A 23 -4.24 14.82 -11.63
CA SER A 23 -4.16 14.72 -13.08
C SER A 23 -3.62 13.37 -13.58
N PRO A 24 -4.15 12.83 -14.70
CA PRO A 24 -3.81 11.50 -15.23
C PRO A 24 -2.34 11.34 -15.68
N MET A 25 -1.60 12.43 -15.88
CA MET A 25 -0.20 12.35 -16.34
C MET A 25 0.75 11.73 -15.31
N GLY A 26 0.47 11.85 -14.00
CA GLY A 26 1.30 11.27 -12.95
C GLY A 26 1.10 9.76 -12.80
N SER A 27 -0.13 9.29 -12.95
CA SER A 27 -0.47 7.85 -12.87
C SER A 27 0.03 7.07 -14.08
N ASP A 28 -0.06 7.64 -15.27
CA ASP A 28 0.39 6.98 -16.51
C ASP A 28 1.90 6.77 -16.51
N LEU A 29 2.68 7.78 -16.09
CA LEU A 29 4.14 7.63 -15.97
C LEU A 29 4.53 6.55 -14.95
N PHE A 30 3.84 6.48 -13.81
CA PHE A 30 4.11 5.47 -12.79
C PHE A 30 3.76 4.05 -13.26
N ALA A 31 2.63 3.90 -13.97
CA ALA A 31 2.26 2.63 -14.60
C ALA A 31 3.32 2.20 -15.64
N MET A 32 3.85 3.13 -16.44
CA MET A 32 4.95 2.84 -17.37
C MET A 32 6.26 2.44 -16.67
N MET A 33 6.44 2.83 -15.41
CA MET A 33 7.57 2.41 -14.56
C MET A 33 7.32 1.10 -13.79
N GLY A 34 6.24 0.37 -14.09
CA GLY A 34 5.90 -0.90 -13.44
C GLY A 34 5.02 -0.75 -12.19
N GLY A 35 4.41 0.41 -12.00
CA GLY A 35 3.46 0.68 -10.93
C GLY A 35 2.21 -0.19 -11.01
N VAL A 36 1.81 -0.77 -9.87
CA VAL A 36 0.58 -1.53 -9.72
C VAL A 36 -0.56 -0.56 -9.40
N SER A 37 -1.65 -0.58 -10.16
CA SER A 37 -2.81 0.28 -9.85
C SER A 37 -3.39 -0.07 -8.46
N PRO A 38 -3.97 0.90 -7.71
CA PRO A 38 -4.55 0.62 -6.41
C PRO A 38 -5.61 -0.50 -6.43
N GLU A 39 -6.47 -0.50 -7.45
CA GLU A 39 -7.51 -1.53 -7.64
C GLU A 39 -6.89 -2.93 -7.84
N GLU A 40 -5.89 -3.04 -8.71
CA GLU A 40 -5.20 -4.30 -8.94
C GLU A 40 -4.45 -4.78 -7.69
N SER A 41 -3.77 -3.85 -7.01
CA SER A 41 -3.07 -4.08 -5.75
C SER A 41 -4.01 -4.66 -4.69
N ASP A 42 -5.18 -4.05 -4.48
CA ASP A 42 -6.13 -4.51 -3.45
C ASP A 42 -6.77 -5.85 -3.83
N ARG A 43 -7.17 -6.01 -5.10
CA ARG A 43 -7.69 -7.28 -5.63
C ARG A 43 -6.71 -8.42 -5.42
N LYS A 44 -5.44 -8.20 -5.74
CA LYS A 44 -4.40 -9.22 -5.61
C LYS A 44 -4.07 -9.49 -4.14
N ALA A 45 -3.96 -8.46 -3.30
CA ALA A 45 -3.75 -8.61 -1.86
C ALA A 45 -4.82 -9.49 -1.20
N ALA A 46 -6.09 -9.35 -1.61
CA ALA A 46 -7.17 -10.21 -1.14
C ALA A 46 -6.95 -11.69 -1.50
N GLN A 47 -6.40 -11.99 -2.68
CA GLN A 47 -6.09 -13.36 -3.11
C GLN A 47 -4.88 -13.95 -2.37
N LEU A 48 -3.97 -13.11 -1.89
CA LEU A 48 -2.74 -13.52 -1.21
C LEU A 48 -2.89 -13.65 0.31
N ASN A 49 -4.07 -13.33 0.87
CA ASN A 49 -4.31 -13.25 2.32
C ASN A 49 -4.07 -14.56 3.10
N GLY A 50 -4.05 -15.71 2.40
CA GLY A 50 -3.73 -17.02 2.99
C GLY A 50 -2.23 -17.24 3.22
N SER A 51 -1.37 -16.35 2.70
CA SER A 51 0.07 -16.38 2.95
C SER A 51 0.48 -15.29 3.96
N PRO A 52 1.47 -15.55 4.83
CA PRO A 52 1.90 -14.58 5.83
C PRO A 52 2.37 -13.26 5.19
N LEU A 53 1.95 -12.12 5.75
CA LEU A 53 2.39 -10.80 5.29
C LEU A 53 3.91 -10.67 5.43
N GLY A 54 4.55 -10.07 4.44
CA GLY A 54 6.00 -9.91 4.37
C GLY A 54 6.74 -11.16 3.92
N SER A 55 6.05 -12.16 3.37
CA SER A 55 6.66 -13.32 2.70
C SER A 55 6.79 -13.09 1.19
N GLU A 56 7.57 -13.92 0.50
CA GLU A 56 7.65 -13.90 -0.98
C GLU A 56 6.28 -13.98 -1.65
N LYS A 57 5.35 -14.74 -1.06
CA LYS A 57 4.01 -14.98 -1.59
C LYS A 57 3.02 -13.87 -1.25
N ASN A 58 3.31 -13.06 -0.24
CA ASN A 58 2.48 -11.93 0.18
C ASN A 58 3.38 -10.82 0.72
N PRO A 59 4.13 -10.13 -0.17
CA PRO A 59 5.08 -9.12 0.25
C PRO A 59 4.34 -7.91 0.84
N VAL A 60 5.02 -7.19 1.73
CA VAL A 60 4.53 -5.91 2.22
C VAL A 60 4.44 -4.95 1.04
N ARG A 61 3.26 -4.38 0.85
CA ARG A 61 3.04 -3.34 -0.15
C ARG A 61 3.58 -2.02 0.37
N ALA A 62 4.35 -1.31 -0.43
CA ALA A 62 4.94 -0.04 -0.08
C ALA A 62 4.91 0.92 -1.27
N ASN A 63 4.90 2.22 -0.97
CA ASN A 63 5.05 3.26 -1.96
C ASN A 63 6.52 3.70 -2.06
N MET A 64 7.22 3.21 -3.09
CA MET A 64 8.62 3.56 -3.38
C MET A 64 9.60 3.13 -2.27
N PRO A 65 10.93 3.31 -2.44
CA PRO A 65 11.90 3.01 -1.38
C PRO A 65 11.65 3.77 -0.07
N ALA A 66 10.97 4.92 -0.13
CA ALA A 66 10.60 5.68 1.06
C ALA A 66 9.56 4.94 1.91
N GLY A 67 8.50 4.41 1.30
CA GLY A 67 7.48 3.62 2.00
C GLY A 67 8.02 2.32 2.60
N GLN A 68 9.03 1.70 1.97
CA GLN A 68 9.70 0.55 2.55
C GLN A 68 10.42 0.91 3.87
N ARG A 69 11.22 1.97 3.83
CA ARG A 69 11.94 2.48 5.01
C ARG A 69 10.99 2.92 6.11
N GLU A 70 9.91 3.60 5.75
CA GLU A 70 8.87 4.02 6.69
C GLU A 70 8.21 2.82 7.38
N TYR A 71 7.78 1.81 6.62
CA TYR A 71 7.20 0.58 7.18
C TYR A 71 8.15 -0.09 8.18
N LEU A 72 9.42 -0.29 7.79
CA LEU A 72 10.44 -0.90 8.66
C LEU A 72 10.68 -0.08 9.93
N SER A 73 10.68 1.25 9.83
CA SER A 73 10.85 2.15 10.99
C SER A 73 9.69 2.10 11.98
N ARG A 74 8.51 1.66 11.53
CA ARG A 74 7.30 1.49 12.36
C ARG A 74 7.21 0.12 13.01
N LEU A 75 7.97 -0.87 12.56
CA LEU A 75 8.00 -2.18 13.20
C LEU A 75 8.59 -2.10 14.62
N ARG A 76 8.08 -2.95 15.50
CA ARG A 76 8.56 -3.14 16.87
C ARG A 76 8.69 -4.62 17.16
N CYS A 77 9.82 -4.99 17.75
CA CYS A 77 10.09 -6.32 18.27
C CYS A 77 9.18 -6.64 19.47
N ALA A 78 9.20 -7.87 19.96
CA ALA A 78 8.37 -8.31 21.09
C ALA A 78 8.57 -7.49 22.38
N ASP A 79 9.73 -6.87 22.56
CA ASP A 79 10.07 -5.99 23.68
C ASP A 79 9.81 -4.50 23.39
N GLY A 80 9.15 -4.17 22.28
CA GLY A 80 8.75 -2.81 21.93
C GLY A 80 9.87 -1.92 21.39
N ARG A 81 11.08 -2.45 21.17
CA ARG A 81 12.17 -1.70 20.50
C ARG A 81 12.04 -1.79 18.98
N ALA A 82 12.56 -0.79 18.27
CA ALA A 82 12.65 -0.84 16.81
C ALA A 82 13.73 -1.87 16.39
N PRO A 83 13.46 -2.70 15.36
CA PRO A 83 14.48 -3.58 14.81
C PRO A 83 15.51 -2.78 13.99
N SER A 84 16.69 -3.36 13.79
CA SER A 84 17.58 -2.92 12.70
C SER A 84 17.17 -3.60 11.40
N ALA A 85 17.15 -2.87 10.29
CA ALA A 85 16.83 -3.43 8.99
C ALA A 85 17.90 -3.10 7.95
N SER A 86 18.26 -4.07 7.12
CA SER A 86 19.20 -3.91 6.01
C SER A 86 18.68 -4.59 4.75
N ARG A 87 18.72 -3.89 3.61
CA ARG A 87 18.30 -4.46 2.34
C ARG A 87 19.29 -5.53 1.91
N ILE A 88 18.78 -6.74 1.67
CA ILE A 88 19.55 -7.87 1.13
C ILE A 88 19.74 -7.68 -0.37
N GLY A 89 18.67 -7.32 -1.09
CA GLY A 89 18.70 -7.19 -2.54
C GLY A 89 17.31 -7.30 -3.17
N SER A 90 17.30 -7.31 -4.50
CA SER A 90 16.10 -7.59 -5.29
C SER A 90 15.94 -9.10 -5.47
N MET A 91 14.73 -9.61 -5.27
CA MET A 91 14.34 -11.01 -5.43
C MET A 91 13.68 -11.29 -6.79
N GLY A 92 13.68 -10.31 -7.70
CA GLY A 92 13.00 -10.40 -8.98
C GLY A 92 11.50 -10.13 -8.88
N ALA A 93 10.76 -10.61 -9.89
CA ALA A 93 9.33 -10.38 -10.00
C ALA A 93 8.54 -11.16 -8.93
N GLY A 94 7.66 -10.46 -8.21
CA GLY A 94 6.80 -11.01 -7.18
C GLY A 94 5.36 -11.31 -7.66
N PRO A 95 4.45 -11.61 -6.72
CA PRO A 95 3.08 -12.02 -7.04
C PRO A 95 2.22 -10.92 -7.66
N TYR A 96 2.62 -9.65 -7.50
CA TYR A 96 1.98 -8.50 -8.15
C TYR A 96 2.56 -8.20 -9.54
N GLY A 97 3.50 -9.01 -10.04
CA GLY A 97 4.17 -8.80 -11.33
C GLY A 97 5.28 -7.74 -11.31
N SER A 98 5.46 -7.06 -10.18
CA SER A 98 6.48 -6.03 -9.99
C SER A 98 7.68 -6.58 -9.19
N ILE A 99 8.77 -5.81 -9.08
CA ILE A 99 9.99 -6.25 -8.39
C ILE A 99 9.82 -6.22 -6.87
N VAL A 100 10.17 -7.33 -6.23
CA VAL A 100 10.22 -7.47 -4.77
C VAL A 100 11.65 -7.34 -4.26
N ASP A 101 11.80 -6.66 -3.13
CA ASP A 101 13.04 -6.60 -2.37
C ASP A 101 12.94 -7.45 -1.10
N ALA A 102 14.07 -7.98 -0.64
CA ALA A 102 14.20 -8.64 0.65
C ALA A 102 15.03 -7.79 1.62
N TYR A 103 14.60 -7.76 2.88
CA TYR A 103 15.27 -7.08 3.99
C TYR A 103 15.53 -8.08 5.12
N ALA A 104 16.76 -8.07 5.65
CA ALA A 104 17.06 -8.70 6.93
C ALA A 104 16.62 -7.74 8.03
N VAL A 105 15.81 -8.24 8.97
CA VAL A 105 15.24 -7.49 10.09
C VAL A 105 15.63 -8.20 11.38
N ILE A 106 16.38 -7.51 12.24
CA ILE A 106 17.02 -8.10 13.41
C ILE A 106 16.51 -7.43 14.68
N CYS A 107 16.06 -8.23 15.64
CA CYS A 107 15.71 -7.81 17.00
C CYS A 107 16.77 -8.31 17.99
N ALA A 108 17.84 -7.54 18.17
CA ALA A 108 18.95 -7.92 19.05
C ALA A 108 18.49 -8.16 20.50
N GLY A 109 18.61 -9.41 20.97
CA GLY A 109 18.20 -9.81 22.32
C GLY A 109 16.68 -9.85 22.52
N SER A 110 15.90 -9.92 21.43
CA SER A 110 14.43 -9.92 21.46
C SER A 110 13.89 -10.89 20.41
N SER A 111 12.56 -10.96 20.29
CA SER A 111 11.87 -11.86 19.35
C SER A 111 11.10 -11.07 18.28
N PRO A 112 11.08 -11.52 17.02
CA PRO A 112 11.92 -12.60 16.49
C PRO A 112 13.38 -12.15 16.38
N ALA A 113 14.35 -13.00 16.71
CA ALA A 113 15.77 -12.62 16.72
C ALA A 113 16.23 -12.11 15.34
N GLU A 114 15.80 -12.78 14.28
CA GLU A 114 16.01 -12.41 12.88
C GLU A 114 14.77 -12.78 12.05
N SER A 115 14.51 -12.02 11.00
CA SER A 115 13.46 -12.29 10.02
C SER A 115 13.84 -11.73 8.66
N THR A 116 13.41 -12.40 7.60
CA THR A 116 13.45 -11.84 6.25
C THR A 116 12.08 -11.27 5.92
N VAL A 117 12.04 -9.99 5.57
CA VAL A 117 10.82 -9.30 5.15
C VAL A 117 10.90 -8.96 3.66
N TYR A 118 9.93 -9.43 2.91
CA TYR A 118 9.79 -9.18 1.48
C TYR A 118 8.84 -8.01 1.25
N MET A 119 9.24 -7.07 0.40
CA MET A 119 8.52 -5.81 0.18
C MET A 119 8.46 -5.48 -1.30
N ASP A 120 7.26 -5.17 -1.77
CA ASP A 120 7.00 -4.66 -3.12
C ASP A 120 6.79 -3.14 -3.02
N MET A 121 7.62 -2.35 -3.71
CA MET A 121 7.59 -0.88 -3.64
C MET A 121 6.75 -0.20 -4.72
N TYR A 122 6.07 -0.96 -5.59
CA TYR A 122 5.35 -0.42 -6.74
C TYR A 122 3.85 -0.23 -6.45
N HIS A 123 3.49 0.03 -5.18
CA HIS A 123 2.12 0.27 -4.74
C HIS A 123 1.92 1.75 -4.41
N PRO A 124 1.52 2.59 -5.38
CA PRO A 124 1.47 4.04 -5.20
C PRO A 124 0.40 4.41 -4.17
N ALA A 125 0.72 5.38 -3.33
CA ALA A 125 -0.12 5.85 -2.22
C ALA A 125 -0.51 4.77 -1.17
N HIS A 126 0.00 3.54 -1.28
CA HIS A 126 -0.30 2.50 -0.31
C HIS A 126 0.56 2.64 0.95
N VAL A 127 -0.08 2.54 2.11
CA VAL A 127 0.56 2.48 3.43
C VAL A 127 0.11 1.19 4.11
N GLU A 128 1.03 0.23 4.24
CA GLU A 128 0.72 -1.02 4.95
C GLU A 128 0.60 -0.74 6.45
N THR A 129 -0.55 -1.07 7.03
CA THR A 129 -0.87 -0.80 8.45
C THR A 129 -0.78 -2.04 9.32
N LYS A 130 -0.52 -3.21 8.71
CA LYS A 130 -0.37 -4.48 9.43
C LYS A 130 1.11 -4.82 9.64
N ALA A 131 1.42 -5.32 10.83
CA ALA A 131 2.74 -5.88 11.11
C ALA A 131 2.90 -7.24 10.40
N VAL A 132 4.13 -7.53 9.94
CA VAL A 132 4.52 -8.91 9.60
C VAL A 132 4.49 -9.79 10.85
N PRO A 133 4.33 -11.13 10.71
CA PRO A 133 4.28 -12.04 11.85
C PRO A 133 5.46 -11.88 12.81
N GLY A 134 5.19 -11.89 14.11
CA GLY A 134 6.21 -11.76 15.17
C GLY A 134 6.53 -10.31 15.57
N PHE A 135 6.07 -9.32 14.80
CA PHE A 135 6.26 -7.90 15.12
C PHE A 135 4.94 -7.24 15.52
N THR A 136 5.06 -6.08 16.15
CA THR A 136 3.99 -5.08 16.21
C THR A 136 4.35 -3.89 15.32
N ILE A 137 3.38 -3.04 15.00
CA ILE A 137 3.59 -1.85 14.17
C ILE A 137 2.98 -0.64 14.86
N VAL A 138 3.72 0.48 14.90
CA VAL A 138 3.21 1.77 15.38
C VAL A 138 2.72 2.61 14.20
N ASN A 139 1.71 3.46 14.43
CA ASN A 139 1.16 4.36 13.42
C ASN A 139 1.52 5.81 13.73
#